data_AF-A0A5Q4EJE0-F1
#
_entry.id   AF-A0A5Q4EJE0-F1
#
_cell.length_a   1.000
_cell.length_b   1.000
_cell.length_c   1.000
_cell.angle_alpha   90.00
_cell.angle_beta   90.00
_cell.angle_gamma   90.00
#
_symmetry.space_group_name_H-M   'P 1'
#
loop_
_entity.id
_entity.type
_entity.pdbx_description
1 polymer ?
#
loop_
_entity_poly.entity_id
_entity_poly.type
_entity_poly.pdbx_seq_one_letter_code
_entity_poly.pdbx_strand_id
1 'polypeptide(L)' 'RPGLKIGICGEHGGEPSSVEFCHTVGMDYVSCSPFRVPIARLAAAQAVAREKQAAKGGQTTFTTA' A
#
# COMPACT_ATOMS: atom_id res chain seq x y z
N ARG A 1 -1.28 6.32 22.17
CA ARG A 1 0.04 5.83 22.63
C ARG A 1 1.06 6.07 21.51
N PRO A 2 1.96 7.07 21.64
CA PRO A 2 3.00 7.31 20.64
C PRO A 2 3.84 6.04 20.42
N GLY A 3 4.20 5.76 19.16
CA GLY A 3 5.02 4.59 18.79
C GLY A 3 4.34 3.22 18.93
N LEU A 4 3.03 3.16 19.18
CA LEU A 4 2.30 1.90 19.12
C LEU A 4 2.24 1.39 17.68
N LYS A 5 2.70 0.15 17.45
CA LYS A 5 2.52 -0.56 16.20
C LYS A 5 1.06 -0.94 15.97
N ILE A 6 0.50 -0.52 14.85
CA ILE A 6 -0.90 -0.76 14.48
C ILE A 6 -0.92 -1.49 13.13
N GLY A 7 -1.77 -2.51 13.01
CA GLY A 7 -1.97 -3.21 11.75
C GLY A 7 -3.32 -3.87 11.66
N ILE A 8 -3.62 -4.39 10.47
CA ILE A 8 -4.89 -5.06 10.14
C ILE A 8 -4.66 -6.53 9.85
N CYS A 9 -5.63 -7.38 10.22
CA CYS A 9 -5.64 -8.80 9.87
C CYS A 9 -6.97 -9.19 9.18
N GLY A 10 -6.97 -10.34 8.52
CA GLY A 10 -8.15 -10.90 7.86
C GLY A 10 -8.13 -10.68 6.35
N GLU A 11 -9.30 -10.71 5.74
CA GLU A 11 -9.44 -10.69 4.29
C GLU A 11 -8.93 -9.37 3.67
N HIS A 12 -9.27 -8.26 4.32
CA HIS A 12 -8.85 -6.91 3.93
C HIS A 12 -7.33 -6.73 3.91
N GLY A 13 -6.57 -7.48 4.74
CA GLY A 13 -5.11 -7.41 4.74
C GLY A 13 -4.46 -7.94 3.45
N GLY A 14 -5.23 -8.62 2.58
CA GLY A 14 -4.79 -9.11 1.28
C GLY A 14 -5.53 -8.50 0.10
N GLU A 15 -6.42 -7.52 0.34
CA GLU A 15 -7.20 -6.84 -0.69
C GLU A 15 -6.50 -5.51 -1.06
N PRO A 16 -6.15 -5.26 -2.34
CA PRO A 16 -5.29 -4.15 -2.72
C PRO A 16 -5.77 -2.76 -2.29
N SER A 17 -7.07 -2.44 -2.43
CA SER A 17 -7.60 -1.12 -2.08
C SER A 17 -7.60 -0.89 -0.56
N SER A 18 -7.86 -1.94 0.22
CA SER A 18 -7.73 -1.94 1.68
C SER A 18 -6.28 -1.75 2.11
N VAL A 19 -5.31 -2.40 1.45
CA VAL A 19 -3.88 -2.22 1.73
C VAL A 19 -3.45 -0.78 1.42
N GLU A 20 -3.91 -0.21 0.30
CA GLU A 20 -3.67 1.20 -0.04
C GLU A 20 -4.29 2.13 1.02
N PHE A 21 -5.52 1.86 1.45
CA PHE A 21 -6.14 2.61 2.56
C PHE A 21 -5.34 2.50 3.87
N CYS A 22 -4.86 1.30 4.22
CA CYS A 22 -4.06 1.09 5.42
C CYS A 22 -2.75 1.89 5.38
N HIS A 23 -2.13 2.00 4.20
CA HIS A 23 -0.96 2.85 3.97
C HIS A 23 -1.29 4.34 4.19
N THR A 24 -2.40 4.84 3.62
CA THR A 24 -2.77 6.26 3.73
C THR A 24 -3.14 6.68 5.15
N VAL A 25 -3.74 5.80 5.95
CA VAL A 25 -4.04 6.07 7.38
C VAL A 25 -2.83 5.85 8.30
N GLY A 26 -1.68 5.40 7.76
CA GLY A 26 -0.43 5.26 8.50
C GLY A 26 -0.35 4.01 9.38
N MET A 27 -0.98 2.89 8.99
CA MET A 27 -0.74 1.61 9.66
C MET A 27 0.67 1.08 9.38
N ASP A 28 1.24 0.36 10.34
CA ASP A 28 2.59 -0.20 10.25
C ASP A 28 2.65 -1.51 9.46
N TYR A 29 1.59 -2.32 9.47
CA TYR A 29 1.57 -3.62 8.79
C TYR A 29 0.18 -4.14 8.42
N VAL A 30 0.16 -5.11 7.50
CA VAL A 30 -1.02 -5.91 7.14
C VAL A 30 -0.71 -7.39 7.30
N SER A 31 -1.71 -8.19 7.65
CA SER A 31 -1.61 -9.65 7.81
C SER A 31 -2.72 -10.35 7.03
N CYS A 32 -2.34 -11.24 6.12
CA CYS A 32 -3.25 -12.00 5.27
C CYS A 32 -2.83 -13.46 5.14
N SER A 33 -3.70 -14.28 4.54
CA SER A 33 -3.40 -15.69 4.25
C SER A 33 -2.12 -15.84 3.41
N PRO A 34 -1.32 -16.91 3.56
CA PRO A 34 -0.04 -17.07 2.86
C PRO A 34 -0.10 -16.83 1.36
N PHE A 35 -1.15 -17.32 0.69
CA PHE A 35 -1.34 -17.15 -0.76
C PHE A 35 -1.58 -15.71 -1.22
N ARG A 36 -2.00 -14.81 -0.30
CA ARG A 36 -2.23 -13.38 -0.58
C ARG A 36 -1.07 -12.49 -0.19
N VAL A 37 -0.03 -13.04 0.45
CA VAL A 37 1.18 -12.30 0.81
C VAL A 37 1.82 -11.61 -0.42
N PRO A 38 1.95 -12.26 -1.60
CA PRO A 38 2.48 -11.57 -2.79
C PRO A 38 1.62 -10.39 -3.24
N ILE A 39 0.29 -10.53 -3.18
CA ILE A 39 -0.67 -9.48 -3.56
C ILE A 39 -0.56 -8.29 -2.61
N ALA A 40 -0.58 -8.56 -1.29
CA ALA A 40 -0.45 -7.51 -0.27
C ALA A 40 0.86 -6.74 -0.39
N ARG A 41 1.97 -7.44 -0.67
CA ARG A 41 3.29 -6.81 -0.89
C ARG A 41 3.31 -5.91 -2.12
N LEU A 42 2.76 -6.37 -3.24
CA LEU A 42 2.69 -5.58 -4.46
C LEU A 42 1.80 -4.34 -4.26
N ALA A 43 0.63 -4.50 -3.63
CA ALA A 43 -0.28 -3.39 -3.34
C ALA A 43 0.37 -2.34 -2.43
N ALA A 44 1.07 -2.77 -1.37
CA ALA A 44 1.81 -1.86 -0.49
C ALA A 44 2.91 -1.08 -1.25
N ALA A 45 3.66 -1.77 -2.13
CA ALA A 45 4.68 -1.11 -2.95
C ALA A 45 4.06 -0.09 -3.94
N GLN A 46 2.93 -0.44 -4.54
CA GLN A 46 2.19 0.46 -5.45
C GLN A 46 1.67 1.69 -4.71
N ALA A 47 1.13 1.55 -3.50
CA ALA A 47 0.67 2.67 -2.68
C ALA A 47 1.80 3.68 -2.40
N VAL A 48 2.97 3.18 -1.97
CA VAL A 48 4.17 4.00 -1.75
C VAL A 48 4.64 4.66 -3.06
N ALA A 49 4.60 3.94 -4.18
CA ALA A 49 5.02 4.49 -5.47
C ALA A 49 4.10 5.64 -5.92
N ARG A 50 2.79 5.48 -5.78
CA ARG A 50 1.79 6.52 -6.11
C ARG A 50 1.94 7.75 -5.22
N GLU A 51 2.10 7.56 -3.90
CA GLU A 51 2.37 8.65 -2.97
C GLU A 51 3.63 9.44 -3.38
N LYS A 52 4.71 8.72 -3.70
CA LYS A 52 5.96 9.34 -4.18
C LYS A 52 5.79 10.05 -5.52
N GLN A 53 4.98 9.54 -6.44
CA GLN A 53 4.69 10.18 -7.73
C GLN A 53 3.88 11.47 -7.53
N ALA A 54 2.89 11.46 -6.64
CA ALA A 54 2.12 12.64 -6.27
C ALA A 54 3.01 13.72 -5.63
N ALA A 55 3.91 13.33 -4.71
CA ALA A 55 4.86 14.24 -4.09
C ALA A 55 5.91 14.82 -5.06
N LYS A 56 6.20 14.12 -6.18
CA LYS A 56 7.19 14.54 -7.18
C LYS A 56 6.63 15.38 -8.32
N GLY A 57 5.37 15.82 -8.25
CA GLY A 57 4.80 16.70 -9.28
C GLY A 57 4.65 16.05 -10.67
N GLY A 58 4.34 14.74 -10.71
CA GLY A 58 3.77 14.05 -11.87
C GLY A 58 4.29 14.42 -13.25
N GLN A 59 5.53 14.06 -13.60
CA GLN A 59 5.95 13.87 -14.98
C GLN A 59 6.43 12.44 -15.20
N THR A 60 5.57 11.61 -15.78
CA THR A 60 6.00 10.44 -16.55
C THR A 60 5.06 10.31 -17.75
N THR A 61 5.11 11.31 -18.63
CA THR A 61 4.55 11.20 -19.98
C THR A 61 5.46 10.29 -20.80
N PHE A 62 5.16 8.99 -20.82
CA PHE A 62 5.55 8.15 -21.96
C PHE A 62 4.54 8.43 -23.08
N THR A 63 4.71 9.56 -23.76
CA THR A 63 4.02 9.78 -25.04
C THR A 63 4.67 8.82 -26.03
N THR A 64 3.97 7.74 -26.38
CA THR A 64 4.28 6.94 -27.56
C THR A 64 4.23 7.85 -28.77
N ALA A 65 5.36 7.98 -29.47
CA ALA A 65 5.43 8.53 -30.82
C ALA A 65 4.74 7.59 -31.80
#